data_AF-A0A4R5MKV1-F1
#
_entry.id   AF-A0A4R5MKV1-F1
#
_cell.length_a   1.000
_cell.length_b   1.000
_cell.length_c   1.000
_cell.angle_alpha   90.00
_cell.angle_beta   90.00
_cell.angle_gamma   90.00
#
_symmetry.space_group_name_H-M   'P 1'
#
loop_
_entity.id
_entity.type
_entity.pdbx_description
1 polymer ?
#
loop_
_entity_poly.entity_id
_entity_poly.type
_entity_poly.pdbx_seq_one_letter_code
_entity_poly.pdbx_strand_id
1 'polypeptide(L)' 'MRTGEDFDFESFKNEAMAGLSSGKKMTGSDGVLAPMMKHFLESMMAGELNHHLSESKLNGFANRK' A
#
# COMPACT_ATOMS: atom_id res chain seq x y z
N MET A 1 -6.99 5.85 16.06
CA MET A 1 -6.12 5.88 14.86
C MET A 1 -6.29 4.55 14.17
N ARG A 2 -6.60 4.53 12.86
CA ARG A 2 -6.49 3.27 12.11
C ARG A 2 -4.99 2.97 12.03
N THR A 3 -4.52 2.08 12.89
CA THR A 3 -3.23 1.42 12.70
C THR A 3 -3.43 0.60 11.43
N GLY A 4 -2.98 1.13 10.28
CA GLY A 4 -2.87 0.31 9.08
C GLY A 4 -2.03 -0.89 9.47
N GLU A 5 -2.55 -2.09 9.22
CA GLU A 5 -1.79 -3.30 9.44
C GLU A 5 -0.51 -3.18 8.61
N ASP A 6 0.64 -3.25 9.29
CA ASP A 6 1.94 -3.23 8.64
C ASP A 6 1.97 -4.40 7.65
N PHE A 7 2.42 -4.16 6.42
CA PHE A 7 2.38 -5.20 5.40
C PHE A 7 3.36 -6.32 5.76
N ASP A 8 2.84 -7.49 6.12
CA ASP A 8 3.65 -8.64 6.47
C ASP A 8 4.24 -9.30 5.22
N PHE A 9 5.48 -8.90 4.90
CA PHE A 9 6.24 -9.44 3.77
C PHE A 9 6.55 -10.93 3.89
N GLU A 10 6.70 -11.47 5.11
CA GLU A 10 7.02 -12.87 5.32
C GLU A 10 5.81 -13.76 5.07
N SER A 11 4.65 -13.38 5.62
CA SER A 11 3.38 -14.05 5.33
C SER A 11 3.04 -13.98 3.84
N PHE A 12 3.21 -12.80 3.23
CA PHE A 12 3.02 -12.61 1.79
C PHE A 12 3.95 -13.53 0.97
N LYS A 13 5.24 -13.61 1.31
CA LYS A 13 6.21 -14.45 0.58
C LYS A 13 5.79 -15.92 0.60
N ASN A 14 5.38 -16.42 1.77
CA ASN A 14 4.91 -17.80 1.91
C ASN A 14 3.67 -18.07 1.06
N GLU A 15 2.69 -17.16 1.10
CA GLU A 15 1.45 -17.29 0.34
C GLU A 15 1.68 -17.15 -1.18
N ALA A 16 2.57 -16.24 -1.60
CA ALA A 16 2.96 -16.07 -2.99
C ALA A 16 3.69 -17.31 -3.53
N MET A 17 4.59 -17.93 -2.76
CA MET A 17 5.25 -19.18 -3.15
C MET A 17 4.24 -20.33 -3.29
N ALA A 18 3.30 -20.46 -2.35
CA ALA A 18 2.22 -21.45 -2.44
C ALA A 18 1.29 -21.20 -3.64
N GLY A 19 0.97 -19.93 -3.92
CA GLY A 19 0.17 -19.52 -5.07
C GLY A 19 0.85 -19.84 -6.40
N LEU A 20 2.14 -19.52 -6.54
CA LEU A 20 2.92 -19.85 -7.74
C LEU A 20 3.02 -21.36 -7.94
N SER A 21 3.25 -22.11 -6.85
CA SER A 21 3.33 -23.57 -6.88
C SER A 21 2.01 -24.24 -7.25
N SER A 22 0.87 -23.61 -6.95
CA SER A 22 -0.48 -24.07 -7.35
C SER A 22 -0.92 -23.62 -8.75
N GLY A 23 -0.05 -22.91 -9.49
CA GLY A 23 -0.33 -22.45 -10.85
C GLY A 23 -1.12 -21.14 -10.92
N LYS A 24 -1.27 -20.41 -9.81
CA LYS A 24 -1.86 -19.07 -9.79
C LYS A 24 -0.98 -18.13 -10.61
N LYS A 25 -1.61 -17.22 -11.36
CA LYS A 25 -0.89 -16.27 -12.20
C LYS A 25 -0.01 -15.35 -11.33
N MET A 26 1.17 -15.02 -11.83
CA MET A 26 2.08 -14.10 -11.14
C MET A 26 1.53 -12.67 -11.10
N THR A 27 0.89 -12.24 -12.19
CA THR A 27 0.42 -10.87 -12.42
C THR A 27 -1.08 -10.83 -12.73
N GLY A 28 -1.61 -9.61 -12.83
CA GLY A 28 -3.05 -9.35 -13.01
C GLY A 28 -3.75 -9.07 -11.68
N SER A 29 -5.03 -8.68 -11.75
CA SER A 29 -5.84 -8.31 -10.59
C SER A 29 -5.92 -9.41 -9.52
N ASP A 30 -5.91 -10.68 -9.97
CA ASP A 30 -5.92 -11.87 -9.11
C ASP A 30 -4.54 -12.54 -8.98
N GLY A 31 -3.49 -11.86 -9.46
CA GLY A 31 -2.13 -12.39 -9.44
C GLY A 31 -1.54 -12.40 -8.04
N VAL A 32 -0.59 -13.30 -7.79
CA VAL A 32 0.08 -13.39 -6.46
C VAL A 32 0.81 -12.10 -6.08
N LEU A 33 1.20 -11.26 -7.03
CA LEU A 33 1.86 -9.97 -6.76
C LEU A 33 0.90 -8.79 -6.57
N ALA A 34 -0.40 -8.97 -6.84
CA ALA A 34 -1.39 -7.89 -6.72
C ALA A 34 -1.44 -7.24 -5.32
N PRO A 35 -1.36 -8.00 -4.20
CA PRO A 35 -1.35 -7.41 -2.86
C PRO A 35 -0.14 -6.51 -2.60
N MET A 36 1.04 -6.92 -3.07
CA MET A 36 2.27 -6.11 -2.96
C MET A 36 2.16 -4.81 -3.76
N MET A 37 1.66 -4.88 -4.99
CA MET A 37 1.49 -3.70 -5.84
C MET A 37 0.47 -2.71 -5.24
N LYS A 38 -0.63 -3.23 -4.68
CA LYS A 38 -1.63 -2.42 -3.96
C LYS A 38 -0.98 -1.70 -2.77
N HIS A 39 -0.26 -2.43 -1.93
CA HIS A 39 0.41 -1.84 -0.76
C HIS A 39 1.42 -0.76 -1.17
N PHE A 40 2.20 -1.00 -2.22
CA PHE A 40 3.15 -0.02 -2.75
C PHE A 40 2.45 1.27 -3.21
N LEU A 41 1.39 1.16 -4.00
CA LEU A 41 0.59 2.31 -4.46
C LEU A 41 -0.06 3.07 -3.31
N GLU A 42 -0.65 2.37 -2.35
CA GLU A 42 -1.27 2.97 -1.18
C GLU A 42 -0.24 3.72 -0.32
N SER A 43 0.97 3.18 -0.18
CA SER A 43 2.07 3.82 0.55
C SER A 43 2.55 5.09 -0.15
N MET A 44 2.66 5.08 -1.49
CA MET A 44 2.99 6.27 -2.26
C MET A 44 1.93 7.36 -2.11
N MET A 45 0.65 7.01 -2.25
CA MET A 45 -0.47 7.95 -2.11
C MET A 45 -0.56 8.53 -0.68
N ALA A 46 -0.33 7.70 0.34
CA ALA A 46 -0.30 8.16 1.72
C ALA A 46 0.88 9.12 1.96
N GLY A 47 2.04 8.82 1.38
CA GLY A 47 3.22 9.70 1.42
C GLY A 47 2.97 11.04 0.73
N GLU A 48 2.39 11.03 -0.46
CA GLU A 48 1.99 12.22 -1.20
C GLU A 48 0.99 13.07 -0.39
N LEU A 49 -0.08 12.45 0.13
CA LEU A 49 -1.08 13.15 0.93
C LEU A 49 -0.46 13.77 2.19
N ASN A 50 0.42 13.04 2.88
CA ASN A 50 1.12 13.57 4.05
C ASN A 50 2.04 14.75 3.70
N HIS A 51 2.71 14.70 2.55
CA HIS A 51 3.52 15.80 2.04
C HIS A 51 2.66 17.04 1.76
N HIS A 52 1.58 16.91 0.97
CA HIS A 52 0.65 18.02 0.67
C HIS A 52 0.02 18.63 1.92
N LEU A 53 -0.36 17.80 2.91
CA LEU A 53 -0.88 18.28 4.19
C LEU A 53 0.17 19.06 4.99
N SER A 54 1.42 18.61 4.96
CA SER A 54 2.53 19.29 5.63
C SER A 54 2.82 20.63 4.96
N GLU A 55 2.90 20.66 3.63
CA GLU A 55 3.06 21.89 2.86
C GLU A 55 1.91 22.88 3.06
N SER A 56 0.66 22.40 3.04
CA SER A 56 -0.52 23.26 3.25
C SER A 56 -0.50 23.92 4.63
N LYS A 57 -0.11 23.17 5.68
CA LYS A 57 0.07 23.72 7.03
C LYS A 57 1.19 24.76 7.09
N LEU A 58 2.33 24.49 6.44
CA LEU A 58 3.45 25.44 6.36
C LEU A 58 3.06 26.74 5.64
N ASN A 59 2.26 26.63 4.59
CA ASN A 59 1.76 27.76 3.81
C ASN A 59 0.58 28.49 4.48
N GLY A 60 0.18 28.10 5.70
CA GLY A 60 -0.87 28.78 6.47
C GLY A 60 -2.31 28.52 5.99
N PHE A 61 -2.52 27.53 5.12
CA PHE A 61 -3.87 27.13 4.72
C PHE A 61 -4.55 26.39 5.89
N ALA A 62 -5.42 27.09 6.60
CA ALA A 62 -6.25 26.48 7.64
C ALA A 62 -7.31 25.58 7.01
N ASN A 63 -7.52 24.39 7.61
CA ASN A 63 -8.63 23.52 7.23
C ASN A 63 -9.94 24.29 7.41
N ARG A 64 -10.81 24.33 6.39
CA ARG A 64 -12.09 25.03 6.48
C ARG A 64 -12.93 24.34 7.57
N LYS A 65 -13.41 25.12 8.55
CA LYS A 65 -14.24 24.66 9.67
C LYS A 65 -15.56 24.08 9.20
#